data_AF-A0A9P7GTY9-F1
#
_entry.id   AF-A0A9P7GTY9-F1
#
_cell.length_a   1.000
_cell.length_b   1.000
_cell.length_c   1.000
_cell.angle_alpha   90.00
_cell.angle_beta   90.00
_cell.angle_gamma   90.00
#
_symmetry.space_group_name_H-M   'P 1'
#
loop_
_entity.id
_entity.type
_entity.pdbx_description
1 polymer ?
#
loop_
_entity_poly.entity_id
_entity_poly.type
_entity_poly.pdbx_seq_one_letter_code
_entity_poly.pdbx_strand_id
1 'polypeptide(L)'
;MIAGLSKPVTLYVSPILALTAILLSVFTFLSPVIMLHDRVALLTVTPSTSLIEQSGGKVDGPSLFLGLLVTNKASVNCTSPALSPAYNLNVLPTNAPSTLLSTPPASTPVFVAVALGFSMSFFFTFTLISFRHKVGDRLGSALEKPLIQTVSAWIGFLGFFMGEETSMFISRTLRSCLNEGVTSFLMARIWFGKAVRDFNDSIVNGGAQAPKLVATLGNAFTS
;
A
#
# COMPACT_ATOMS: atom_id res chain seq x y z
N MET A 1 21.79 -27.68 -28.19
CA MET A 1 22.56 -27.16 -27.03
C MET A 1 21.84 -26.09 -26.20
N ILE A 2 20.84 -25.37 -26.71
CA ILE A 2 20.09 -24.34 -25.95
C ILE A 2 19.18 -24.92 -24.85
N ALA A 3 18.71 -26.17 -24.98
CA ALA A 3 17.85 -26.83 -23.99
C ALA A 3 18.53 -27.13 -22.64
N GLY A 4 19.86 -27.16 -22.60
CA GLY A 4 20.61 -27.37 -21.35
C GLY A 4 20.71 -26.12 -20.47
N LEU A 5 20.60 -24.93 -21.08
CA LEU A 5 20.74 -23.64 -20.39
C LEU A 5 19.39 -23.13 -19.86
N SER A 6 18.27 -23.49 -20.49
CA SER A 6 16.95 -23.04 -20.04
C SER A 6 16.54 -23.62 -18.68
N LYS A 7 16.95 -24.86 -18.38
CA LYS A 7 16.58 -25.59 -17.17
C LYS A 7 17.17 -24.99 -15.88
N PRO A 8 18.48 -24.66 -15.78
CA PRO A 8 19.02 -24.00 -14.61
C PRO A 8 18.56 -22.54 -14.50
N VAL A 9 18.38 -21.84 -15.63
CA VAL A 9 17.91 -20.45 -15.62
C VAL A 9 16.51 -20.36 -14.98
N THR A 10 15.56 -21.21 -15.36
CA THR A 10 14.22 -21.18 -14.74
C THR A 10 14.23 -21.62 -13.28
N LEU A 11 15.11 -22.55 -12.90
CA LEU A 11 15.22 -23.06 -11.52
C LEU A 11 15.81 -22.05 -10.53
N TYR A 12 16.78 -21.23 -10.96
CA TYR A 12 17.47 -20.28 -10.08
C TYR A 12 16.96 -18.85 -10.22
N VAL A 13 16.59 -18.41 -11.42
CA VAL A 13 16.10 -17.04 -11.64
C VAL A 13 14.71 -16.87 -11.04
N SER A 14 13.82 -17.87 -11.11
CA SER A 14 12.46 -17.74 -10.60
C SER A 14 12.39 -17.51 -9.08
N PRO A 15 13.13 -18.25 -8.23
CA PRO A 15 13.19 -17.98 -6.79
C PRO A 15 13.85 -16.64 -6.47
N ILE A 16 14.91 -16.25 -7.20
CA ILE A 16 15.57 -14.95 -6.99
C ILE A 16 14.57 -13.82 -7.30
N LEU A 17 13.85 -13.91 -8.41
CA LEU A 17 12.85 -12.91 -8.80
C LEU A 17 11.72 -12.84 -7.76
N ALA A 18 11.21 -13.98 -7.30
CA ALA A 18 10.18 -14.05 -6.26
C ALA A 18 10.66 -13.45 -4.93
N LEU A 19 11.90 -13.75 -4.50
CA LEU A 19 12.49 -13.16 -3.30
C LEU A 19 12.61 -11.65 -3.43
N THR A 20 13.09 -11.15 -4.58
CA THR A 20 13.18 -9.70 -4.81
C THR A 20 11.82 -9.04 -4.78
N ALA A 21 10.78 -9.66 -5.36
CA ALA A 21 9.42 -9.14 -5.34
C ALA A 21 8.84 -9.09 -3.92
N ILE A 22 9.08 -10.12 -3.10
CA ILE A 22 8.66 -10.15 -1.69
C ILE A 22 9.39 -9.09 -0.89
N LEU A 23 10.71 -8.95 -1.04
CA LEU A 23 11.50 -7.92 -0.36
C LEU A 23 11.05 -6.52 -0.75
N LEU A 24 10.82 -6.27 -2.04
CA LEU A 24 10.27 -5.00 -2.54
C LEU A 24 8.87 -4.73 -1.97
N SER A 25 8.03 -5.75 -1.84
CA SER A 25 6.68 -5.61 -1.27
C SER A 25 6.76 -5.30 0.23
N VAL A 26 7.56 -6.06 0.98
CA VAL A 26 7.82 -5.80 2.41
C VAL A 26 8.39 -4.40 2.60
N PHE A 27 9.37 -3.98 1.79
CA PHE A 27 9.87 -2.61 1.83
C PHE A 27 8.80 -1.60 1.44
N THR A 28 7.97 -1.82 0.44
CA THR A 28 6.91 -0.85 0.10
C THR A 28 5.94 -0.63 1.26
N PHE A 29 5.63 -1.67 2.04
CA PHE A 29 4.73 -1.56 3.19
C PHE A 29 5.42 -1.15 4.51
N LEU A 30 6.67 -1.59 4.76
CA LEU A 30 7.40 -1.32 6.00
C LEU A 30 8.42 -0.17 5.89
N SER A 31 8.90 0.18 4.69
CA SER A 31 9.87 1.27 4.46
C SER A 31 9.38 2.61 4.98
N PRO A 32 8.09 2.99 4.84
CA PRO A 32 7.60 4.23 5.44
C PRO A 32 7.74 4.21 6.97
N VAL A 33 7.64 3.03 7.61
CA VAL A 33 7.69 2.88 9.07
C VAL A 33 9.13 2.96 9.58
N ILE A 34 10.06 2.23 8.95
CA ILE A 34 11.38 1.98 9.54
C ILE A 34 12.40 3.05 9.14
N MET A 35 12.34 3.57 7.90
CA MET A 35 13.35 4.53 7.42
C MET A 35 12.92 6.00 7.49
N LEU A 36 11.63 6.32 7.33
CA LEU A 36 11.15 7.71 7.27
C LEU A 36 10.01 7.99 8.27
N HIS A 37 10.25 7.72 9.54
CA HIS A 37 9.27 7.91 10.61
C HIS A 37 8.77 9.37 10.76
N ASP A 38 9.60 10.36 10.39
CA ASP A 38 9.32 11.77 10.68
C ASP A 38 8.68 12.59 9.54
N ARG A 39 8.53 12.05 8.32
CA ARG A 39 8.27 12.88 7.12
C ARG A 39 7.28 12.28 6.12
N VAL A 40 6.30 11.52 6.60
CA VAL A 40 5.34 10.83 5.71
C VAL A 40 3.95 11.44 5.83
N ALA A 41 3.57 12.28 4.87
CA ALA A 41 2.19 12.73 4.69
C ALA A 41 1.74 12.38 3.26
N LEU A 42 0.68 11.58 3.16
CA LEU A 42 0.06 11.25 1.87
C LEU A 42 -0.96 12.31 1.47
N LEU A 43 -1.62 12.89 2.45
CA LEU A 43 -2.58 13.97 2.28
C LEU A 43 -2.19 15.10 3.24
N THR A 44 -2.15 16.32 2.72
CA THR A 44 -1.92 17.50 3.55
C THR A 44 -3.04 18.50 3.30
N VAL A 45 -3.70 18.92 4.38
CA VAL A 45 -4.67 20.01 4.36
C VAL A 45 -3.95 21.26 4.85
N THR A 46 -3.88 22.26 3.99
CA THR A 46 -3.28 23.56 4.32
C THR A 46 -4.29 24.68 4.13
N PRO A 47 -4.23 25.73 4.96
CA PRO A 47 -5.04 26.92 4.77
C PRO A 47 -4.63 27.67 3.49
N SER A 48 -5.58 27.90 2.59
CA SER A 48 -5.36 28.62 1.33
C SER A 48 -6.67 29.20 0.78
N THR A 49 -6.62 30.39 0.18
CA THR A 49 -7.75 30.95 -0.58
C THR A 49 -7.73 30.57 -2.06
N SER A 50 -6.75 29.79 -2.52
CA SER A 50 -6.58 29.46 -3.94
C SER A 50 -7.79 28.79 -4.60
N LEU A 51 -8.64 28.09 -3.83
CA LEU A 51 -9.86 27.47 -4.36
C LEU A 51 -11.04 28.43 -4.53
N ILE A 52 -11.04 29.57 -3.84
CA ILE A 52 -12.19 30.51 -3.78
C ILE A 52 -11.86 31.83 -4.48
N GLU A 53 -10.59 32.26 -4.43
CA GLU A 53 -10.15 33.56 -4.90
C GLU A 53 -9.03 33.40 -5.95
N GLN A 54 -9.23 33.97 -7.14
CA GLN A 54 -8.27 33.87 -8.27
C GLN A 54 -6.88 34.46 -7.93
N SER A 55 -6.80 35.34 -6.92
CA SER A 55 -5.56 35.98 -6.44
C SER A 55 -4.78 35.15 -5.40
N GLY A 56 -5.26 33.96 -5.04
CA GLY A 56 -4.54 32.90 -4.30
C GLY A 56 -3.53 33.34 -3.24
N GLY A 57 -4.00 33.71 -2.04
CA GLY A 57 -3.15 34.02 -0.89
C GLY A 57 -2.89 32.81 0.00
N LYS A 58 -1.68 32.72 0.57
CA LYS A 58 -1.40 31.82 1.71
C LYS A 58 -2.03 32.44 2.95
N VAL A 59 -2.91 31.70 3.60
CA VAL A 59 -3.56 32.14 4.85
C VAL A 59 -2.84 31.47 6.01
N ASP A 60 -2.60 32.21 7.09
CA ASP A 60 -2.05 31.63 8.31
C ASP A 60 -3.09 30.75 8.99
N GLY A 61 -2.71 29.53 9.33
CA GLY A 61 -3.57 28.58 10.00
C GLY A 61 -2.90 27.21 10.21
N PRO A 62 -3.53 26.34 11.00
CA PRO A 62 -3.00 25.02 11.26
C PRO A 62 -3.05 24.16 10.00
N SER A 63 -1.93 23.51 9.69
CA SER A 63 -1.84 22.48 8.65
C SER A 63 -2.04 21.10 9.27
N LEU A 64 -2.84 20.27 8.60
CA LEU A 64 -3.12 18.92 9.05
C LEU A 64 -2.48 17.92 8.08
N PHE A 65 -1.67 17.02 8.63
CA PHE A 65 -0.95 16.01 7.87
C PHE A 65 -1.57 14.64 8.14
N LEU A 66 -1.99 13.98 7.08
CA LEU A 66 -2.66 12.68 7.10
C LEU A 66 -1.77 11.67 6.39
N GLY A 67 -1.47 10.59 7.09
CA GLY A 67 -0.63 9.51 6.63
C GLY A 67 -0.91 8.23 7.42
N LEU A 68 -0.40 7.11 6.92
CA LEU A 68 -0.56 5.82 7.59
C LEU A 68 0.18 5.78 8.94
N LEU A 69 1.29 6.52 9.08
CA LEU A 69 2.19 6.47 10.24
C LEU A 69 2.81 7.84 10.45
N VAL A 70 2.76 8.36 11.69
CA VAL A 70 3.40 9.63 12.07
C VAL A 70 4.02 9.46 13.46
N THR A 71 5.31 9.78 13.63
CA THR A 71 5.94 9.78 14.96
C THR A 71 5.97 11.19 15.57
N ASN A 72 5.82 11.26 16.90
CA ASN A 72 5.84 12.52 17.64
C ASN A 72 7.26 13.09 17.70
N LYS A 73 7.54 14.15 16.93
CA LYS A 73 8.59 15.11 17.24
C LYS A 73 7.98 16.48 17.55
N ALA A 74 8.69 17.25 18.37
CA ALA A 74 8.24 18.35 19.23
C ALA A 74 7.50 19.56 18.58
N SER A 75 7.13 19.51 17.30
CA SER A 75 6.39 20.57 16.61
C SER A 75 5.04 20.14 16.03
N VAL A 76 4.69 18.85 16.05
CA VAL A 76 3.43 18.33 15.51
C VAL A 76 2.81 17.37 16.53
N ASN A 77 1.53 17.56 16.86
CA ASN A 77 0.81 16.67 17.76
C ASN A 77 0.35 15.42 16.99
N CYS A 78 1.09 14.33 17.11
CA CYS A 78 0.83 13.09 16.37
C CYS A 78 -0.03 12.13 17.20
N THR A 79 -1.04 11.54 16.58
CA THR A 79 -1.78 10.41 17.14
C THR A 79 -0.97 9.12 17.04
N SER A 80 -1.14 8.22 18.00
CA SER A 80 -0.47 6.90 18.00
C SER A 80 -0.74 6.15 16.69
N PRO A 81 0.27 5.50 16.08
CA PRO A 81 0.07 4.73 14.87
C PRO A 81 -0.92 3.59 15.12
N ALA A 82 -1.92 3.48 14.24
CA ALA A 82 -2.95 2.46 14.31
C ALA A 82 -3.33 1.98 12.91
N LEU A 83 -3.85 0.75 12.81
CA LEU A 83 -4.36 0.16 11.56
C LEU A 83 -5.64 0.86 11.07
N SER A 84 -6.34 1.55 11.98
CA SER A 84 -7.50 2.41 11.71
C SER A 84 -7.32 3.70 12.52
N PRO A 85 -6.47 4.64 12.07
CA PRO A 85 -6.24 5.86 12.84
C PRO A 85 -7.51 6.71 12.88
N ALA A 86 -7.90 7.13 14.08
CA ALA A 86 -8.92 8.15 14.26
C ALA A 86 -8.20 9.51 14.29
N TYR A 87 -8.32 10.27 13.21
CA TYR A 87 -7.69 11.59 13.13
C TYR A 87 -8.49 12.61 13.96
N ASN A 88 -7.79 13.36 14.80
CA ASN A 88 -8.41 14.46 15.55
C ASN A 88 -8.59 15.66 14.61
N LEU A 89 -9.82 15.90 14.18
CA LEU A 89 -10.19 16.99 13.26
C LEU A 89 -10.65 18.26 13.99
N ASN A 90 -10.55 18.33 15.31
CA ASN A 90 -11.01 19.49 16.10
C ASN A 90 -10.26 20.79 15.78
N VAL A 91 -9.13 20.68 15.07
CA VAL A 91 -8.32 21.82 14.61
C VAL A 91 -8.92 22.46 13.35
N LEU A 92 -9.81 21.76 12.64
CA LEU A 92 -10.52 22.28 11.49
C LEU A 92 -11.75 23.08 11.93
N PRO A 93 -12.14 24.11 11.16
CA PRO A 93 -13.38 24.85 11.42
C PRO A 93 -14.60 23.92 11.34
N THR A 94 -15.66 24.23 12.09
CA THR A 94 -16.89 23.41 12.17
C THR A 94 -17.60 23.20 10.84
N ASN A 95 -17.29 24.03 9.83
CA ASN A 95 -17.85 23.97 8.49
C ASN A 95 -16.99 23.13 7.52
N ALA A 96 -15.91 22.48 8.00
CA ALA A 96 -15.08 21.62 7.17
C ALA A 96 -15.72 20.22 6.99
N PRO A 97 -15.69 19.64 5.79
CA PRO A 97 -16.22 18.30 5.53
C PRO A 97 -15.29 17.24 6.15
N SER A 98 -15.54 16.90 7.41
CA SER A 98 -14.74 15.97 8.22
C SER A 98 -14.97 14.49 7.85
N THR A 99 -16.12 14.15 7.28
CA THR A 99 -16.49 12.79 6.85
C THR A 99 -15.71 12.30 5.63
N LEU A 100 -15.24 13.22 4.78
CA LEU A 100 -14.46 12.90 3.57
C LEU A 100 -12.98 12.59 3.87
N LEU A 101 -12.51 12.93 5.07
CA LEU A 101 -11.15 12.66 5.55
C LEU A 101 -11.08 11.35 6.36
N SER A 102 -12.00 10.41 6.10
CA SER A 102 -12.03 9.11 6.79
C SER A 102 -10.96 8.16 6.28
N THR A 103 -10.40 7.38 7.20
CA THR A 103 -9.40 6.37 6.91
C THR A 103 -9.97 5.24 6.05
N PRO A 104 -9.13 4.54 5.28
CA PRO A 104 -9.53 3.31 4.62
C PRO A 104 -10.16 2.34 5.65
N PRO A 105 -11.13 1.52 5.24
CA PRO A 105 -11.76 0.55 6.13
C PRO A 105 -10.71 -0.38 6.76
N ALA A 106 -10.87 -0.64 8.06
CA ALA A 106 -9.94 -1.41 8.90
C ALA A 106 -9.66 -2.84 8.39
N SER A 107 -10.48 -3.36 7.49
CA SER A 107 -10.27 -4.65 6.81
C SER A 107 -9.07 -4.62 5.86
N THR A 108 -8.79 -3.49 5.20
CA THR A 108 -7.75 -3.36 4.18
C THR A 108 -6.36 -3.82 4.66
N PRO A 109 -5.82 -3.33 5.79
CA PRO A 109 -4.49 -3.74 6.23
C PRO A 109 -4.45 -5.21 6.72
N VAL A 110 -5.56 -5.74 7.23
CA VAL A 110 -5.66 -7.16 7.61
C VAL A 110 -5.56 -8.05 6.39
N PHE A 111 -6.28 -7.71 5.30
CA PHE A 111 -6.19 -8.43 4.04
C PHE A 111 -4.77 -8.41 3.44
N VAL A 112 -4.11 -7.25 3.49
CA VAL A 112 -2.71 -7.12 3.04
C VAL A 112 -1.76 -8.00 3.86
N ALA A 113 -1.92 -8.02 5.19
CA ALA A 113 -1.09 -8.85 6.07
C ALA A 113 -1.29 -10.35 5.79
N VAL A 114 -2.53 -10.80 5.57
CA VAL A 114 -2.85 -12.18 5.22
C VAL A 114 -2.26 -12.55 3.85
N ALA A 115 -2.38 -11.68 2.85
CA ALA A 115 -1.81 -11.90 1.52
C ALA A 115 -0.27 -12.00 1.55
N LEU A 116 0.40 -11.14 2.32
CA LEU A 116 1.85 -11.23 2.54
C LEU A 116 2.25 -12.54 3.22
N GLY A 117 1.46 -12.99 4.20
CA GLY A 117 1.66 -14.28 4.87
C GLY A 117 1.61 -15.45 3.89
N PHE A 118 0.57 -15.51 3.06
CA PHE A 118 0.45 -16.56 2.03
C PHE A 118 1.57 -16.49 0.99
N SER A 119 1.98 -15.29 0.57
CA SER A 119 3.09 -15.10 -0.37
C SER A 119 4.42 -15.62 0.21
N MET A 120 4.72 -15.34 1.48
CA MET A 120 5.89 -15.90 2.16
C MET A 120 5.82 -17.43 2.24
N SER A 121 4.68 -17.99 2.64
CA SER A 121 4.50 -19.45 2.70
C SER A 121 4.66 -20.12 1.34
N PHE A 122 4.14 -19.51 0.28
CA PHE A 122 4.32 -19.98 -1.10
C PHE A 122 5.79 -19.96 -1.50
N PHE A 123 6.51 -18.87 -1.24
CA PHE A 123 7.92 -18.75 -1.54
C PHE A 123 8.77 -19.82 -0.85
N PHE A 124 8.54 -20.07 0.44
CA PHE A 124 9.25 -21.14 1.15
C PHE A 124 8.96 -22.52 0.55
N THR A 125 7.69 -22.81 0.26
CA THR A 125 7.29 -24.11 -0.30
C THR A 125 7.87 -24.30 -1.71
N PHE A 126 7.80 -23.27 -2.56
CA PHE A 126 8.36 -23.28 -3.91
C PHE A 126 9.90 -23.41 -3.92
N THR A 127 10.57 -22.73 -3.00
CA THR A 127 12.03 -22.81 -2.85
C THR A 127 12.43 -24.23 -2.44
N LEU A 128 11.75 -24.82 -1.45
CA LEU A 128 12.01 -26.21 -1.04
C LEU A 128 11.82 -27.21 -2.19
N ILE A 129 10.77 -27.04 -3.01
CA ILE A 129 10.53 -27.89 -4.18
C ILE A 129 11.63 -27.71 -5.24
N SER A 130 12.07 -26.48 -5.49
CA SER A 130 13.11 -26.17 -6.48
C SER A 130 14.46 -26.76 -6.09
N PHE A 131 14.81 -26.68 -4.80
CA PHE A 131 16.06 -27.24 -4.28
C PHE A 131 15.97 -28.71 -3.86
N ARG A 132 14.91 -29.44 -4.21
CA ARG A 132 14.71 -30.85 -3.82
C ARG A 132 15.92 -31.77 -4.06
N HIS A 133 16.69 -31.49 -5.11
CA HIS A 133 17.90 -32.27 -5.47
C HIS A 133 19.09 -32.04 -4.52
N LYS A 134 19.05 -31.01 -3.67
CA LYS A 134 20.03 -30.73 -2.62
C LYS A 134 19.51 -31.01 -1.21
N VAL A 135 18.19 -31.14 -1.05
CA VAL A 135 17.56 -31.43 0.24
C VAL A 135 17.50 -32.96 0.35
N GLY A 136 18.34 -33.53 1.21
CA GLY A 136 18.71 -34.96 1.22
C GLY A 136 17.57 -35.97 1.09
N ASP A 137 17.93 -37.23 0.78
CA ASP A 137 17.05 -38.28 0.25
C ASP A 137 15.71 -38.48 0.98
N ARG A 138 15.68 -38.26 2.31
CA ARG A 138 14.45 -38.39 3.11
C ARG A 138 13.46 -37.24 2.92
N LEU A 139 13.92 -36.00 2.77
CA LEU A 139 13.02 -34.86 2.49
C LEU A 139 12.66 -34.81 1.00
N GLY A 140 13.59 -35.19 0.13
CA GLY A 140 13.36 -35.29 -1.31
C GLY A 140 12.19 -36.21 -1.66
N SER A 141 12.13 -37.42 -1.06
CA SER A 141 11.03 -38.35 -1.31
C SER A 141 9.69 -37.90 -0.72
N ALA A 142 9.70 -37.13 0.37
CA ALA A 142 8.50 -36.52 0.91
C ALA A 142 7.95 -35.41 -0.02
N LEU A 143 8.83 -34.58 -0.58
CA LEU A 143 8.53 -33.50 -1.53
C LEU A 143 8.05 -33.98 -2.90
N GLU A 144 8.33 -35.24 -3.27
CA GLU A 144 7.81 -35.85 -4.51
C GLU A 144 6.34 -36.26 -4.42
N LYS A 145 5.72 -36.21 -3.24
CA LYS A 145 4.30 -36.52 -3.13
C LYS A 145 3.47 -35.51 -3.93
N PRO A 146 2.58 -35.97 -4.83
CA PRO A 146 1.76 -35.09 -5.67
C PRO A 146 0.88 -34.16 -4.84
N LEU A 147 0.55 -34.58 -3.61
CA LEU A 147 -0.19 -33.79 -2.63
C LEU A 147 0.52 -32.47 -2.28
N ILE A 148 1.85 -32.47 -2.12
CA ILE A 148 2.60 -31.26 -1.75
C ILE A 148 2.68 -30.28 -2.93
N GLN A 149 2.88 -30.78 -4.14
CA GLN A 149 2.87 -29.96 -5.35
C GLN A 149 1.50 -29.33 -5.59
N THR A 150 0.43 -30.09 -5.34
CA THR A 150 -0.95 -29.62 -5.49
C THR A 150 -1.26 -28.57 -4.43
N VAL A 151 -0.88 -28.80 -3.17
CA VAL A 151 -1.07 -27.82 -2.09
C VAL A 151 -0.29 -26.54 -2.35
N SER A 152 0.97 -26.61 -2.82
CA SER A 152 1.73 -25.41 -3.16
C SER A 152 1.11 -24.66 -4.34
N ALA A 153 0.58 -25.36 -5.33
CA ALA A 153 -0.13 -24.75 -6.46
C ALA A 153 -1.42 -24.07 -5.97
N TRP A 154 -2.19 -24.69 -5.07
CA TRP A 154 -3.38 -24.09 -4.46
C TRP A 154 -3.06 -22.89 -3.58
N ILE A 155 -1.98 -22.93 -2.79
CA ILE A 155 -1.55 -21.78 -1.97
C ILE A 155 -1.13 -20.61 -2.88
N GLY A 156 -0.40 -20.89 -3.96
CA GLY A 156 -0.03 -19.88 -4.96
C GLY A 156 -1.27 -19.32 -5.68
N PHE A 157 -2.21 -20.18 -6.06
CA PHE A 157 -3.47 -19.79 -6.68
C PHE A 157 -4.33 -18.94 -5.74
N LEU A 158 -4.55 -19.37 -4.50
CA LEU A 158 -5.32 -18.61 -3.50
C LEU A 158 -4.64 -17.30 -3.13
N GLY A 159 -3.30 -17.27 -3.04
CA GLY A 159 -2.54 -16.05 -2.82
C GLY A 159 -2.70 -15.05 -3.97
N PHE A 160 -2.71 -15.54 -5.22
CA PHE A 160 -2.96 -14.72 -6.41
C PHE A 160 -4.41 -14.19 -6.44
N PHE A 161 -5.40 -15.04 -6.18
CA PHE A 161 -6.82 -14.67 -6.24
C PHE A 161 -7.28 -13.78 -5.07
N MET A 162 -6.77 -13.97 -3.85
CA MET A 162 -7.06 -13.05 -2.74
C MET A 162 -6.49 -11.64 -2.98
N GLY A 163 -5.47 -11.51 -3.83
CA GLY A 163 -4.99 -10.21 -4.29
C GLY A 163 -5.91 -9.50 -5.29
N GLU A 164 -6.77 -10.23 -6.03
CA GLU A 164 -7.50 -9.70 -7.20
C GLU A 164 -8.96 -9.27 -6.89
N GLU A 165 -9.60 -9.81 -5.84
CA GLU A 165 -11.03 -9.52 -5.58
C GLU A 165 -11.35 -8.07 -5.18
N THR A 166 -10.35 -7.22 -4.89
CA THR A 166 -10.59 -5.77 -4.68
C THR A 166 -10.28 -4.89 -5.90
N SER A 167 -9.86 -5.47 -7.03
CA SER A 167 -9.52 -4.70 -8.24
C SER A 167 -10.24 -5.16 -9.51
N MET A 168 -11.29 -5.99 -9.40
CA MET A 168 -12.16 -6.30 -10.53
C MET A 168 -13.18 -5.17 -10.78
N PHE A 169 -12.70 -3.95 -11.01
CA PHE A 169 -13.46 -2.97 -11.80
C PHE A 169 -12.61 -2.01 -12.66
N ILE A 170 -11.27 -1.98 -12.56
CA ILE A 170 -10.47 -1.13 -13.45
C ILE A 170 -9.21 -1.87 -13.93
N SER A 171 -9.22 -2.19 -15.22
CA SER A 171 -8.07 -2.51 -16.09
C SER A 171 -7.59 -3.96 -16.14
N ARG A 172 -8.27 -4.72 -16.99
CA ARG A 172 -7.81 -5.98 -17.59
C ARG A 172 -6.59 -5.73 -18.50
N THR A 173 -5.61 -6.65 -18.40
CA THR A 173 -4.69 -7.05 -19.48
C THR A 173 -3.43 -6.19 -19.72
N LEU A 174 -2.48 -6.06 -18.76
CA LEU A 174 -1.02 -5.91 -18.99
C LEU A 174 -0.24 -5.50 -17.70
N ARG A 175 0.08 -6.45 -16.80
CA ARG A 175 1.27 -6.41 -15.89
C ARG A 175 1.24 -7.56 -14.87
N SER A 176 1.81 -8.72 -15.22
CA SER A 176 1.68 -9.91 -14.37
C SER A 176 2.91 -10.32 -13.56
N CYS A 177 3.98 -9.49 -13.43
CA CYS A 177 5.12 -9.86 -12.56
C CYS A 177 5.72 -8.72 -11.71
N LEU A 178 5.19 -7.48 -11.75
CA LEU A 178 5.80 -6.34 -11.02
C LEU A 178 4.86 -5.68 -9.99
N ASN A 179 3.63 -6.17 -9.80
CA ASN A 179 2.56 -5.32 -9.28
C ASN A 179 1.81 -5.79 -8.03
N GLU A 180 2.29 -6.75 -7.24
CA GLU A 180 1.56 -7.11 -6.00
C GLU A 180 1.66 -6.01 -4.93
N GLY A 181 2.86 -5.49 -4.65
CA GLY A 181 3.02 -4.33 -3.75
C GLY A 181 2.62 -2.98 -4.37
N VAL A 182 2.66 -2.86 -5.69
CA VAL A 182 2.28 -1.62 -6.39
C VAL A 182 0.77 -1.46 -6.38
N THR A 183 -0.02 -2.53 -6.48
CA THR A 183 -1.49 -2.44 -6.57
C THR A 183 -2.12 -1.93 -5.28
N SER A 184 -1.65 -2.37 -4.12
CA SER A 184 -2.13 -1.87 -2.82
C SER A 184 -1.75 -0.41 -2.58
N PHE A 185 -0.52 -0.02 -2.93
CA PHE A 185 -0.05 1.36 -2.87
C PHE A 185 -0.82 2.25 -3.84
N LEU A 186 -1.09 1.76 -5.05
CA LEU A 186 -1.95 2.43 -6.04
C LEU A 186 -3.37 2.58 -5.52
N MET A 187 -3.95 1.57 -4.88
CA MET A 187 -5.29 1.67 -4.29
C MET A 187 -5.34 2.68 -3.16
N ALA A 188 -4.35 2.69 -2.26
CA ALA A 188 -4.24 3.74 -1.26
C ALA A 188 -4.13 5.13 -1.92
N ARG A 189 -3.28 5.28 -2.94
CA ARG A 189 -3.14 6.54 -3.70
C ARG A 189 -4.41 6.96 -4.43
N ILE A 190 -5.14 6.03 -5.03
CA ILE A 190 -6.41 6.29 -5.71
C ILE A 190 -7.46 6.71 -4.68
N TRP A 191 -7.52 6.03 -3.54
CA TRP A 191 -8.43 6.37 -2.45
C TRP A 191 -8.17 7.77 -1.90
N PHE A 192 -6.93 8.07 -1.51
CA PHE A 192 -6.55 9.41 -1.04
C PHE A 192 -6.70 10.46 -2.15
N GLY A 193 -6.39 10.12 -3.41
CA GLY A 193 -6.58 11.02 -4.55
C GLY A 193 -8.04 11.32 -4.86
N LYS A 194 -8.95 10.37 -4.58
CA LYS A 194 -10.39 10.63 -4.61
C LYS A 194 -10.81 11.49 -3.43
N ALA A 195 -10.40 11.15 -2.21
CA ALA A 195 -10.71 11.92 -1.00
C ALA A 195 -10.28 13.39 -1.11
N VAL A 196 -9.09 13.67 -1.66
CA VAL A 196 -8.61 15.04 -1.91
C VAL A 196 -9.52 15.79 -2.90
N ARG A 197 -9.92 15.13 -3.99
CA ARG A 197 -10.81 15.73 -4.99
C ARG A 197 -12.18 16.01 -4.39
N ASP A 198 -12.80 15.01 -3.77
CA ASP A 198 -14.10 15.15 -3.14
C ASP A 198 -14.09 16.24 -2.05
N PHE A 199 -13.00 16.35 -1.28
CA PHE A 199 -12.82 17.41 -0.29
C PHE A 199 -12.74 18.81 -0.93
N ASN A 200 -11.90 18.98 -1.95
CA ASN A 200 -11.74 20.27 -2.65
C ASN A 200 -13.04 20.66 -3.39
N ASP A 201 -13.70 19.70 -4.05
CA ASP A 201 -14.98 19.92 -4.72
C ASP A 201 -16.07 20.33 -3.73
N SER A 202 -16.09 19.72 -2.53
CA SER A 202 -17.01 20.13 -1.47
C SER A 202 -16.76 21.57 -0.99
N ILE A 203 -15.52 22.04 -0.98
CA ILE A 203 -15.19 23.43 -0.63
C ILE A 203 -15.65 24.38 -1.73
N VAL A 204 -15.38 24.05 -2.99
CA VAL A 204 -15.83 24.85 -4.15
C VAL A 204 -17.36 24.95 -4.17
N ASN A 205 -18.06 23.85 -3.91
CA ASN A 205 -19.52 23.81 -3.84
C ASN A 205 -20.11 24.56 -2.63
N GLY A 206 -19.33 24.76 -1.56
CA GLY A 206 -19.76 25.52 -0.37
C GLY A 206 -19.76 27.04 -0.55
N GLY A 207 -19.16 27.56 -1.64
CA GLY A 207 -19.17 28.98 -1.99
C GLY A 207 -18.59 29.90 -0.90
N ALA A 208 -19.23 31.05 -0.66
CA ALA A 208 -18.72 32.09 0.24
C ALA A 208 -18.65 31.68 1.73
N GLN A 209 -19.36 30.62 2.13
CA GLN A 209 -19.35 30.09 3.50
C GLN A 209 -18.35 28.94 3.68
N ALA A 210 -17.68 28.51 2.60
CA ALA A 210 -16.72 27.42 2.65
C ALA A 210 -15.45 27.81 3.40
N PRO A 211 -14.83 26.86 4.12
CA PRO A 211 -13.56 27.12 4.78
C PRO A 211 -12.43 27.32 3.77
N LYS A 212 -11.50 28.23 4.08
CA LYS A 212 -10.31 28.55 3.27
C LYS A 212 -9.24 27.48 3.43
N LEU A 213 -9.52 26.26 2.96
CA LEU A 213 -8.66 25.08 3.08
C LEU A 213 -8.44 24.48 1.70
N VAL A 214 -7.25 23.94 1.45
CA VAL A 214 -6.96 23.12 0.27
C VAL A 214 -6.34 21.81 0.72
N ALA A 215 -6.89 20.71 0.24
CA ALA A 215 -6.26 19.40 0.36
C ALA A 215 -5.35 19.17 -0.83
N THR A 216 -4.14 18.69 -0.56
CA THR A 216 -3.16 18.32 -1.58
C THR A 216 -2.67 16.90 -1.33
N LEU A 217 -2.42 16.18 -2.43
CA LEU A 217 -1.90 14.82 -2.39
C LEU A 217 -0.36 14.89 -2.41
N GLY A 218 0.28 14.47 -1.32
CA GLY A 218 1.73 14.44 -1.19
C GLY A 218 2.34 13.17 -1.81
N ASN A 219 3.66 13.18 -2.03
CA ASN A 219 4.39 12.01 -2.52
C ASN A 219 4.75 11.00 -1.44
N ALA A 220 4.03 11.01 -0.31
CA ALA A 220 4.38 10.29 0.91
C ALA A 220 5.70 10.75 1.55
N PHE A 221 6.39 11.74 0.98
CA PHE A 221 7.61 12.32 1.49
C PHE A 221 7.42 13.83 1.57
N THR A 222 7.52 14.37 2.78
CA THR A 222 7.55 15.81 3.01
C THR A 222 9.00 16.26 3.16
N SER A 223 9.39 17.30 2.43
CA SER A 223 10.69 17.98 2.59
C SER A 223 10.68 18.86 3.82
#